data_AF-A0A7S3IT76-F1
#
_entry.id   AF-A0A7S3IT76-F1
#
_cell.length_a   1.000
_cell.length_b   1.000
_cell.length_c   1.000
_cell.angle_alpha   90.00
_cell.angle_beta   90.00
_cell.angle_gamma   90.00
#
_symmetry.space_group_name_H-M   'P 1'
#
loop_
_entity.id
_entity.type
_entity.pdbx_description
1 polymer ?
#
loop_
_entity_poly.entity_id
_entity_poly.type
_entity_poly.pdbx_seq_one_letter_code
_entity_poly.pdbx_strand_id
1 'polypeptide(L)'
;MAESSTDCQPLERDTRSSHQKQTIFLTSRVHPGEANASFMIQGAIDFLLQKNNKEAKALRETFIFKIIPMLNPDGVVNGNYRCNYIGADLNRRWPNPSKLLHPTIYYTKKLLKLCHQDSQVLLFCDFHGHTRKRNVFMYGCVSPQTEINQHKNNNLIRIVPYLLDQKNRLFSFADCKFAKEREK
;
A
#
# COMPACT_ATOMS: atom_id res chain seq x y z
N MET A 1 26.92 33.81 -23.14
CA MET A 1 26.09 33.52 -21.96
C MET A 1 24.88 32.78 -22.47
N ALA A 2 24.82 31.47 -22.26
CA ALA A 2 23.71 30.64 -22.69
C ALA A 2 22.78 30.43 -21.50
N GLU A 3 21.57 30.94 -21.57
CA GLU A 3 20.51 30.65 -20.60
C GLU A 3 19.95 29.26 -20.89
N SER A 4 19.99 28.39 -19.88
CA SER A 4 19.49 27.02 -19.93
C SER A 4 17.97 27.03 -19.84
N SER A 5 17.31 26.61 -20.92
CA SER A 5 15.89 26.29 -20.96
C SER A 5 15.62 24.97 -20.22
N THR A 6 15.14 25.05 -18.99
CA THR A 6 14.45 23.92 -18.33
C THR A 6 13.03 24.36 -18.00
N ASP A 7 12.21 24.46 -19.04
CA ASP A 7 10.78 24.65 -18.89
C ASP A 7 10.12 23.26 -18.80
N CYS A 8 9.92 22.80 -17.58
CA CYS A 8 9.22 21.54 -17.31
C CYS A 8 7.73 21.83 -17.40
N GLN A 9 7.16 21.69 -18.60
CA GLN A 9 5.74 21.95 -18.82
C GLN A 9 4.89 20.92 -18.05
N PRO A 10 3.83 21.35 -17.33
CA PRO A 10 2.91 20.43 -16.67
C PRO A 10 2.22 19.55 -17.70
N LEU A 11 2.17 18.24 -17.46
CA LEU A 11 1.36 17.31 -18.26
C LEU A 11 -0.11 17.73 -18.18
N GLU A 12 -0.67 18.20 -19.30
CA GLU A 12 -2.08 18.55 -19.43
C GLU A 12 -2.96 17.32 -19.14
N ARG A 13 -3.91 17.46 -18.20
CA ARG A 13 -4.92 16.43 -17.94
C ARG A 13 -5.94 16.46 -19.07
N ASP A 14 -6.03 15.38 -19.83
CA ASP A 14 -7.08 15.20 -20.85
C ASP A 14 -8.47 15.23 -20.18
N THR A 15 -9.27 16.25 -20.49
CA THR A 15 -10.54 16.59 -19.83
C THR A 15 -11.76 15.90 -20.43
N ARG A 16 -11.58 14.74 -21.09
CA ARG A 16 -12.70 14.00 -21.69
C ARG A 16 -13.36 13.06 -20.66
N SER A 17 -14.40 13.57 -20.00
CA SER A 17 -15.49 12.86 -19.30
C SER A 17 -15.14 11.49 -18.68
N SER A 18 -14.75 11.47 -17.40
CA SER A 18 -14.92 10.27 -16.57
C SER A 18 -14.92 10.65 -15.09
N HIS A 19 -15.57 9.86 -14.24
CA HIS A 19 -15.40 9.96 -12.79
C HIS A 19 -13.90 9.98 -12.46
N GLN A 20 -13.49 10.86 -11.56
CA GLN A 20 -12.10 10.95 -11.09
C GLN A 20 -11.68 9.58 -10.56
N LYS A 21 -10.68 8.97 -11.21
CA LYS A 21 -10.21 7.61 -10.86
C LYS A 21 -9.77 7.59 -9.40
N GLN A 22 -10.15 6.55 -8.66
CA GLN A 22 -9.72 6.37 -7.28
C GLN A 22 -8.29 5.80 -7.19
N THR A 23 -7.58 6.12 -6.12
CA THR A 23 -6.22 5.59 -5.88
C THR A 23 -6.24 4.29 -5.09
N ILE A 24 -5.47 3.30 -5.57
CA ILE A 24 -5.04 2.12 -4.82
C ILE A 24 -3.58 2.34 -4.41
N PHE A 25 -3.33 2.41 -3.10
CA PHE A 25 -2.02 2.70 -2.53
C PHE A 25 -1.41 1.44 -1.93
N LEU A 26 -0.30 0.98 -2.50
CA LEU A 26 0.38 -0.24 -2.09
C LEU A 26 1.76 0.11 -1.53
N THR A 27 2.07 -0.39 -0.34
CA THR A 27 3.41 -0.32 0.25
C THR A 27 3.92 -1.70 0.58
N SER A 28 5.22 -1.87 0.63
CA SER A 28 5.82 -3.14 1.03
C SER A 28 7.10 -2.91 1.81
N ARG A 29 7.48 -3.93 2.58
CA ARG A 29 8.85 -4.07 3.09
C ARG A 29 9.22 -2.92 4.03
N VAL A 30 8.35 -2.64 4.99
CA VAL A 30 8.68 -1.74 6.11
C VAL A 30 9.60 -2.41 7.13
N HIS A 31 9.45 -3.73 7.33
CA HIS A 31 10.40 -4.53 8.07
C HIS A 31 11.43 -5.18 7.13
N PRO A 32 12.74 -4.98 7.37
CA PRO A 32 13.81 -5.41 6.48
C PRO A 32 14.15 -6.92 6.49
N GLY A 33 13.51 -7.73 7.31
CA GLY A 33 13.63 -9.19 7.27
C GLY A 33 12.62 -9.87 6.36
N GLU A 34 11.54 -9.15 6.02
CA GLU A 34 10.37 -9.71 5.35
C GLU A 34 10.51 -9.68 3.82
N ALA A 35 11.56 -10.33 3.29
CA ALA A 35 11.88 -10.33 1.86
C ALA A 35 10.77 -10.92 0.99
N ASN A 36 9.95 -11.83 1.53
CA ASN A 36 8.77 -12.37 0.87
C ASN A 36 7.78 -11.27 0.42
N ALA A 37 7.71 -10.14 1.15
CA ALA A 37 6.86 -9.01 0.78
C ALA A 37 7.32 -8.32 -0.53
N SER A 38 8.63 -8.34 -0.82
CA SER A 38 9.18 -7.83 -2.08
C SER A 38 8.76 -8.68 -3.28
N PHE A 39 8.73 -10.01 -3.13
CA PHE A 39 8.24 -10.90 -4.19
C PHE A 39 6.74 -10.72 -4.44
N MET A 40 5.95 -10.53 -3.39
CA MET A 40 4.50 -10.28 -3.52
C MET A 40 4.22 -8.97 -4.27
N ILE A 41 4.92 -7.88 -3.92
CA ILE A 41 4.71 -6.60 -4.60
C ILE A 41 5.27 -6.62 -6.03
N GLN A 42 6.37 -7.33 -6.28
CA GLN A 42 6.88 -7.54 -7.63
C GLN A 42 5.84 -8.24 -8.52
N GLY A 43 5.25 -9.35 -8.06
CA GLY A 43 4.21 -10.05 -8.81
C GLY A 43 2.97 -9.19 -9.08
N ALA A 44 2.59 -8.32 -8.13
CA ALA A 44 1.52 -7.35 -8.35
C ALA A 44 1.88 -6.32 -9.44
N ILE A 45 3.09 -5.77 -9.40
CA ILE A 45 3.60 -4.84 -10.43
C ILE A 45 3.64 -5.53 -11.80
N ASP A 46 4.22 -6.74 -11.86
CA ASP A 46 4.34 -7.50 -13.11
C ASP A 46 2.97 -7.76 -13.73
N PHE A 47 2.00 -8.23 -12.94
CA PHE A 47 0.62 -8.40 -13.39
C PHE A 47 0.02 -7.09 -13.92
N LEU A 48 0.17 -6.00 -13.15
CA LEU A 48 -0.31 -4.67 -13.55
C LEU A 48 0.39 -4.11 -14.77
N LEU A 49 1.55 -4.61 -15.19
CA LEU A 49 2.25 -4.16 -16.40
C LEU A 49 2.01 -5.06 -17.61
N GLN A 50 1.30 -6.18 -17.46
CA GLN A 50 0.93 -7.05 -18.59
C GLN A 50 0.05 -6.29 -19.59
N LYS A 51 0.56 -6.12 -20.82
CA LYS A 51 -0.10 -5.37 -21.90
C LYS A 51 -1.33 -6.09 -22.45
N ASN A 52 -1.25 -7.41 -22.60
CA ASN A 52 -2.28 -8.23 -23.26
C ASN A 52 -3.30 -8.82 -22.27
N ASN A 53 -3.13 -8.57 -20.97
CA ASN A 53 -4.05 -9.04 -19.94
C ASN A 53 -5.23 -8.05 -19.82
N LYS A 54 -6.46 -8.53 -20.07
CA LYS A 54 -7.67 -7.69 -20.11
C LYS A 54 -8.02 -7.15 -18.73
N GLU A 55 -7.84 -7.97 -17.70
CA GLU A 55 -8.11 -7.62 -16.30
C GLU A 55 -7.13 -6.54 -15.82
N ALA A 56 -5.84 -6.69 -16.10
CA ALA A 56 -4.82 -5.70 -15.76
C ALA A 56 -5.07 -4.37 -16.49
N LYS A 57 -5.48 -4.41 -17.77
CA LYS A 57 -5.88 -3.21 -18.51
C LYS A 57 -7.09 -2.52 -17.87
N ALA A 58 -8.16 -3.27 -17.58
CA ALA A 58 -9.35 -2.74 -16.93
C ALA A 58 -9.03 -2.09 -15.57
N LEU A 59 -8.13 -2.70 -14.77
CA LEU A 59 -7.68 -2.13 -13.51
C LEU A 59 -6.96 -0.79 -13.70
N ARG A 60 -6.03 -0.67 -14.66
CA ARG A 60 -5.33 0.60 -14.98
C ARG A 60 -6.27 1.66 -15.57
N GLU A 61 -7.31 1.25 -16.27
CA GLU A 61 -8.35 2.15 -16.78
C GLU A 61 -9.28 2.63 -15.66
N THR A 62 -9.47 1.84 -14.60
CA THR A 62 -10.38 2.17 -13.49
C THR A 62 -9.69 2.92 -12.34
N PHE A 63 -8.46 2.55 -12.00
CA PHE A 63 -7.78 3.02 -10.80
C PHE A 63 -6.40 3.62 -11.09
N ILE A 64 -5.95 4.48 -10.18
CA ILE A 64 -4.56 4.95 -10.13
C ILE A 64 -3.81 4.09 -9.12
N PHE A 65 -2.75 3.41 -9.54
CA PHE A 65 -1.89 2.65 -8.64
C PHE A 65 -0.71 3.50 -8.18
N LYS A 66 -0.56 3.67 -6.86
CA LYS A 66 0.61 4.30 -6.22
C LYS A 66 1.33 3.23 -5.42
N ILE A 67 2.53 2.88 -5.84
CA ILE A 67 3.26 1.72 -5.31
C ILE A 67 4.61 2.16 -4.75
N ILE A 68 4.87 1.84 -3.49
CA ILE A 68 6.19 1.97 -2.85
C ILE A 68 6.69 0.54 -2.56
N PRO A 69 7.57 -0.02 -3.42
CA PRO A 69 7.96 -1.43 -3.31
C PRO A 69 8.83 -1.72 -2.08
N MET A 70 9.43 -0.69 -1.48
CA MET A 70 10.29 -0.84 -0.32
C MET A 70 10.30 0.40 0.56
N LEU A 71 9.79 0.27 1.79
CA LEU A 71 9.77 1.35 2.77
C LEU A 71 11.06 1.47 3.60
N ASN A 72 11.88 0.43 3.65
CA ASN A 72 13.08 0.40 4.50
C ASN A 72 14.33 -0.10 3.76
N PRO A 73 14.81 0.63 2.72
CA PRO A 73 16.02 0.26 1.97
C PRO A 73 17.26 0.15 2.86
N ASP A 74 17.47 1.10 3.77
CA ASP A 74 18.65 1.12 4.63
C ASP A 74 18.71 -0.12 5.52
N GLY A 75 17.58 -0.50 6.14
CA GLY A 75 17.50 -1.72 6.93
C GLY A 75 17.80 -2.98 6.13
N VAL A 76 17.46 -3.02 4.83
CA VAL A 76 17.81 -4.16 3.94
C VAL A 76 19.31 -4.27 3.78
N VAL A 77 19.95 -3.17 3.38
CA VAL A 77 21.37 -3.14 3.06
C VAL A 77 22.20 -3.53 4.28
N ASN A 78 21.73 -3.15 5.47
CA ASN A 78 22.38 -3.48 6.74
C ASN A 78 22.03 -4.88 7.28
N GLY A 79 21.19 -5.66 6.59
CA GLY A 79 20.81 -7.01 7.06
C GLY A 79 19.93 -7.02 8.32
N ASN A 80 19.24 -5.91 8.62
CA ASN A 80 18.33 -5.85 9.77
C ASN A 80 17.06 -6.68 9.49
N TYR A 81 16.47 -7.24 10.56
CA TYR A 81 15.18 -7.93 10.43
C TYR A 81 13.97 -6.99 10.58
N ARG A 82 13.97 -6.08 11.56
CA ARG A 82 12.76 -5.32 11.92
C ARG A 82 12.90 -3.81 11.78
N CYS A 83 14.07 -3.27 12.10
CA CYS A 83 14.27 -1.84 12.25
C CYS A 83 15.03 -1.22 11.08
N ASN A 84 14.89 0.09 10.90
CA ASN A 84 15.78 0.87 10.02
C ASN A 84 17.21 0.95 10.60
N TYR A 85 18.08 1.72 9.93
CA TYR A 85 19.49 1.88 10.31
C TYR A 85 19.70 2.30 11.78
N ILE A 86 18.86 3.20 12.31
CA ILE A 86 18.98 3.72 13.69
C ILE A 86 18.27 2.85 14.74
N GLY A 87 17.82 1.64 14.36
CA GLY A 87 17.12 0.74 15.29
C GLY A 87 15.64 1.08 15.53
N ALA A 88 15.04 1.97 14.73
CA ALA A 88 13.61 2.28 14.84
C ALA A 88 12.73 1.32 14.03
N ASP A 89 11.70 0.77 14.68
CA ASP A 89 10.60 0.09 14.01
C ASP A 89 9.73 1.12 13.27
N LEU A 90 9.87 1.17 11.94
CA LEU A 90 9.20 2.14 11.09
C LEU A 90 7.67 1.99 11.12
N ASN A 91 7.14 0.79 11.33
CA ASN A 91 5.70 0.55 11.38
C ASN A 91 5.05 1.05 12.68
N ARG A 92 5.86 1.54 13.64
CA ARG A 92 5.41 2.25 14.86
C ARG A 92 5.53 3.76 14.76
N ARG A 93 6.00 4.30 13.62
CA ARG A 93 6.25 5.74 13.44
C ARG A 93 5.18 6.46 12.64
N TRP A 94 4.14 5.77 12.17
CA TRP A 94 3.03 6.37 11.44
C TRP A 94 2.31 7.52 12.17
N PRO A 95 2.06 7.48 13.50
CA PRO A 95 1.39 8.60 14.18
C PRO A 95 2.17 9.91 14.08
N ASN A 96 3.46 9.90 14.41
CA ASN A 96 4.34 11.07 14.40
C ASN A 96 5.74 10.75 13.83
N PRO A 97 5.88 10.63 12.49
CA PRO A 97 7.18 10.34 11.89
C PRO A 97 8.06 11.58 11.89
N SER A 98 9.37 11.40 12.14
CA SER A 98 10.35 12.48 12.04
C SER A 98 10.85 12.56 10.61
N LYS A 99 10.93 13.76 10.04
CA LYS A 99 11.49 14.00 8.71
C LYS A 99 12.96 13.56 8.62
N LEU A 100 13.69 13.67 9.72
CA LEU A 100 15.11 13.30 9.80
C LEU A 100 15.30 11.80 10.09
N LEU A 101 14.61 11.26 11.09
CA LEU A 101 14.85 9.89 11.58
C LEU A 101 14.02 8.83 10.85
N HIS A 102 12.85 9.20 10.32
CA HIS A 102 11.90 8.30 9.66
C HIS A 102 11.46 8.86 8.29
N PRO A 103 12.41 9.27 7.41
CA PRO A 103 12.07 9.99 6.17
C PRO A 103 11.12 9.20 5.28
N THR A 104 11.32 7.89 5.13
CA THR A 104 10.48 7.05 4.27
C THR A 104 9.02 7.05 4.72
N ILE A 105 8.76 6.93 6.03
CA ILE A 105 7.41 6.99 6.60
C ILE A 105 6.85 8.41 6.53
N TYR A 106 7.65 9.44 6.81
CA TYR A 106 7.24 10.84 6.75
C TYR A 106 6.73 11.22 5.36
N TYR A 107 7.54 10.95 4.32
CA TYR A 107 7.19 11.30 2.95
C TYR A 107 6.10 10.38 2.38
N THR A 108 6.06 9.10 2.76
CA THR A 108 4.95 8.21 2.37
C THR A 108 3.62 8.70 2.94
N LYS A 109 3.58 9.07 4.24
CA LYS A 109 2.38 9.64 4.86
C LYS A 109 1.95 10.95 4.19
N LYS A 110 2.90 11.79 3.80
CA LYS A 110 2.62 13.03 3.05
C LYS A 110 2.04 12.72 1.66
N LEU A 111 2.64 11.80 0.92
CA LEU A 111 2.17 11.37 -0.40
C LEU A 111 0.76 10.76 -0.32
N LEU A 112 0.50 9.90 0.66
CA LEU A 112 -0.81 9.30 0.88
C LEU A 112 -1.90 10.36 1.09
N LYS A 113 -1.63 11.40 1.89
CA LYS A 113 -2.55 12.52 2.10
C LYS A 113 -2.82 13.28 0.80
N LEU A 114 -1.78 13.58 0.03
CA LEU A 114 -1.92 14.26 -1.26
C LEU A 114 -2.75 13.42 -2.26
N CYS A 115 -2.47 12.12 -2.36
CA CYS A 115 -3.26 11.22 -3.21
C CYS A 115 -4.73 11.15 -2.77
N HIS A 116 -4.99 11.14 -1.45
CA HIS A 116 -6.34 11.12 -0.94
C HIS A 116 -7.11 12.41 -1.27
N GLN A 117 -6.44 13.56 -1.26
CA GLN A 117 -7.02 14.85 -1.66
C GLN A 117 -7.27 14.93 -3.17
N ASP A 118 -6.34 14.46 -4.00
CA ASP A 118 -6.43 14.58 -5.46
C ASP A 118 -7.25 13.48 -6.15
N SER A 119 -7.49 12.32 -5.54
CA SER A 119 -8.18 11.22 -6.23
C SER A 119 -8.99 10.30 -5.32
N GLN A 120 -9.02 10.57 -4.01
CA GLN A 120 -9.54 9.67 -2.98
C GLN A 120 -8.86 8.29 -2.99
N VAL A 121 -8.17 7.96 -1.90
CA VAL A 121 -7.60 6.62 -1.71
C VAL A 121 -8.73 5.67 -1.35
N LEU A 122 -9.02 4.72 -2.23
CA LEU A 122 -10.01 3.66 -2.02
C LEU A 122 -9.46 2.53 -1.14
N LEU A 123 -8.20 2.14 -1.38
CA LEU A 123 -7.54 1.06 -0.66
C LEU A 123 -6.10 1.47 -0.32
N PHE A 124 -5.71 1.23 0.92
CA PHE A 124 -4.33 1.20 1.35
C PHE A 124 -3.99 -0.23 1.79
N CYS A 125 -2.95 -0.83 1.21
CA CYS A 125 -2.51 -2.18 1.54
C CYS A 125 -0.99 -2.20 1.74
N ASP A 126 -0.56 -2.70 2.90
CA ASP A 126 0.85 -2.82 3.27
C ASP A 126 1.25 -4.29 3.34
N PHE A 127 2.21 -4.70 2.51
CA PHE A 127 2.65 -6.09 2.40
C PHE A 127 3.73 -6.41 3.45
N HIS A 128 3.45 -7.44 4.27
CA HIS A 128 4.32 -7.93 5.34
C HIS A 128 4.57 -9.43 5.23
N GLY A 129 5.62 -9.89 5.91
CA GLY A 129 5.86 -11.29 6.22
C GLY A 129 5.45 -11.62 7.64
N HIS A 130 4.88 -12.81 7.85
CA HIS A 130 4.52 -13.29 9.18
C HIS A 130 5.36 -14.53 9.54
N THR A 131 5.97 -14.53 10.73
CA THR A 131 6.94 -15.59 11.11
C THR A 131 6.30 -16.87 11.62
N ARG A 132 5.09 -16.80 12.19
CA ARG A 132 4.42 -17.96 12.82
C ARG A 132 3.34 -18.65 11.99
N LYS A 133 2.53 -17.87 11.28
CA LYS A 133 1.43 -18.38 10.46
C LYS A 133 1.92 -18.75 9.07
N ARG A 134 1.35 -19.81 8.52
CA ARG A 134 1.48 -20.20 7.12
C ARG A 134 0.40 -19.50 6.30
N ASN A 135 0.45 -19.60 4.98
CA ASN A 135 -0.51 -19.00 4.03
C ASN A 135 -0.50 -17.46 4.00
N VAL A 136 -1.29 -16.91 3.09
CA VAL A 136 -1.52 -15.46 2.93
C VAL A 136 -2.83 -15.10 3.63
N PHE A 137 -2.83 -14.00 4.38
CA PHE A 137 -4.00 -13.49 5.07
C PHE A 137 -3.87 -11.97 5.23
N MET A 138 -4.94 -11.31 5.67
CA MET A 138 -4.98 -9.86 5.82
C MET A 138 -5.37 -9.44 7.24
N TYR A 139 -4.81 -8.32 7.67
CA TYR A 139 -5.27 -7.56 8.81
C TYR A 139 -6.03 -6.32 8.34
N GLY A 140 -7.27 -6.16 8.79
CA GLY A 140 -8.13 -5.04 8.44
C GLY A 140 -8.42 -4.14 9.63
N CYS A 141 -8.65 -2.85 9.35
CA CYS A 141 -8.97 -1.85 10.36
C CYS A 141 -10.48 -1.60 10.42
N VAL A 142 -11.24 -2.48 11.10
CA VAL A 142 -12.67 -2.23 11.35
C VAL A 142 -12.80 -1.19 12.45
N SER A 143 -13.58 -0.14 12.19
CA SER A 143 -13.92 0.86 13.20
C SER A 143 -15.08 0.39 14.08
N PRO A 144 -15.02 0.61 15.41
CA PRO A 144 -16.15 0.36 16.30
C PRO A 144 -17.34 1.20 15.83
N GLN A 145 -18.49 0.54 15.66
CA GLN A 145 -19.59 1.03 14.84
C GLN A 145 -20.37 2.18 15.50
N THR A 146 -20.56 3.29 14.79
CA THR A 146 -21.56 4.31 15.15
C THR A 146 -22.40 4.83 13.96
N GLU A 147 -22.00 4.59 12.71
CA GLU A 147 -22.66 5.17 11.52
C GLU A 147 -22.80 4.20 10.32
N ILE A 148 -23.85 4.39 9.50
CA ILE A 148 -24.14 3.58 8.30
C ILE A 148 -22.96 3.52 7.31
N ASN A 149 -22.25 4.63 7.12
CA ASN A 149 -21.09 4.67 6.22
C ASN A 149 -19.92 3.83 6.73
N GLN A 150 -19.76 3.70 8.05
CA GLN A 150 -18.75 2.83 8.64
C GLN A 150 -19.11 1.35 8.46
N HIS A 151 -20.39 0.98 8.46
CA HIS A 151 -20.82 -0.39 8.13
C HIS A 151 -20.44 -0.80 6.70
N LYS A 152 -20.67 0.08 5.72
CA LYS A 152 -20.26 -0.17 4.33
C LYS A 152 -18.74 -0.35 4.20
N ASN A 153 -17.96 0.52 4.83
CA ASN A 153 -16.50 0.42 4.82
C ASN A 153 -16.00 -0.87 5.50
N ASN A 154 -16.59 -1.24 6.63
CA ASN A 154 -16.26 -2.47 7.34
C ASN A 154 -16.55 -3.73 6.51
N ASN A 155 -17.61 -3.71 5.68
CA ASN A 155 -17.91 -4.80 4.75
C ASN A 155 -16.87 -4.87 3.62
N LEU A 156 -16.49 -3.74 3.03
CA LEU A 156 -15.46 -3.70 1.98
C LEU A 156 -14.12 -4.29 2.45
N ILE A 157 -13.73 -4.00 3.69
CA ILE A 157 -12.51 -4.55 4.32
C ILE A 157 -12.54 -6.08 4.39
N ARG A 158 -13.73 -6.71 4.48
CA ARG A 158 -13.89 -8.17 4.56
C ARG A 158 -14.12 -8.83 3.20
N ILE A 159 -14.75 -8.13 2.26
CA ILE A 159 -15.08 -8.66 0.92
C ILE A 159 -13.80 -9.01 0.16
N VAL A 160 -12.78 -8.16 0.18
CA VAL A 160 -11.53 -8.42 -0.57
C VAL A 160 -10.83 -9.70 -0.07
N PRO A 161 -10.53 -9.87 1.23
CA PRO A 161 -9.99 -11.12 1.75
C PRO A 161 -10.87 -12.34 1.46
N TYR A 162 -12.20 -12.19 1.55
CA TYR A 162 -13.12 -13.29 1.27
C TYR A 162 -13.04 -13.74 -0.19
N LEU A 163 -13.05 -12.81 -1.15
CA LEU A 163 -12.91 -13.13 -2.56
C LEU A 163 -11.54 -13.74 -2.89
N LEU A 164 -10.47 -13.29 -2.21
CA LEU A 164 -9.14 -13.86 -2.39
C LEU A 164 -9.07 -15.32 -1.96
N ASP A 165 -9.69 -15.67 -0.83
CA ASP A 165 -9.81 -17.06 -0.35
C ASP A 165 -10.53 -17.97 -1.36
N GLN A 166 -11.59 -17.47 -1.98
CA GLN A 166 -12.32 -18.20 -3.03
C GLN A 166 -11.52 -18.39 -4.32
N LYS A 167 -10.55 -17.51 -4.60
CA LYS A 167 -9.76 -17.53 -5.84
C LYS A 167 -8.37 -18.14 -5.68
N ASN A 168 -7.86 -18.23 -4.46
CA ASN A 168 -6.50 -18.65 -4.19
C ASN A 168 -6.44 -19.57 -2.97
N ARG A 169 -6.13 -20.85 -3.21
CA ARG A 169 -5.93 -21.88 -2.16
C ARG A 169 -4.84 -21.56 -1.14
N LEU A 170 -3.92 -20.63 -1.46
CA LEU A 170 -2.86 -20.18 -0.55
C LEU A 170 -3.29 -18.99 0.31
N PHE A 171 -4.45 -18.41 0.04
CA PHE A 171 -5.06 -17.40 0.90
C PHE A 171 -5.96 -18.08 1.93
N SER A 172 -5.97 -17.58 3.16
CA SER A 172 -6.77 -18.10 4.27
C SER A 172 -7.58 -16.96 4.89
N PHE A 173 -8.87 -16.92 4.56
CA PHE A 173 -9.80 -15.97 5.18
C PHE A 173 -9.94 -16.22 6.69
N ALA A 174 -9.90 -17.48 7.11
CA ALA A 174 -9.98 -17.87 8.51
C ALA A 174 -8.82 -17.30 9.36
N ASP A 175 -7.66 -17.07 8.73
CA ASP A 175 -6.50 -16.47 9.40
C ASP A 175 -6.53 -14.95 9.49
N CYS A 176 -7.41 -14.30 8.74
CA CYS A 176 -7.55 -12.85 8.73
C CYS A 176 -8.04 -12.32 10.08
N LYS A 177 -7.59 -11.11 10.44
CA LYS A 177 -8.04 -10.41 11.65
C LYS A 177 -8.56 -9.04 11.27
N PHE A 178 -9.69 -8.67 11.84
CA PHE A 178 -10.37 -7.42 11.52
C PHE A 178 -10.58 -6.51 12.75
N ALA A 179 -10.38 -7.05 13.95
CA ALA A 179 -10.38 -6.26 15.17
C ALA A 179 -9.06 -5.50 15.28
N LYS A 180 -9.10 -4.27 15.81
CA LYS A 180 -7.88 -3.55 16.19
C LYS A 180 -7.15 -4.35 17.27
N GLU A 181 -6.01 -4.93 16.92
CA GLU A 181 -5.12 -5.51 17.92
C GLU A 181 -4.54 -4.37 18.76
N ARG A 182 -4.54 -4.55 20.10
CA ARG A 182 -3.87 -3.62 21.00
C ARG A 182 -2.36 -3.73 20.74
N GLU A 183 -1.67 -2.59 20.74
CA GLU A 183 -0.20 -2.58 20.68
C GLU A 183 0.34 -3.49 21.80
N LYS A 184 1.23 -4.41 21.44
CA LYS A 184 2.04 -5.17 22.39
C LYS A 184 3.31 -4.40 22.69
#